data_AF-A0A845ZKT1-F1
#
_entry.id   AF-A0A845ZKT1-F1
#
_cell.length_a   1.000
_cell.length_b   1.000
_cell.length_c   1.000
_cell.angle_alpha   90.00
_cell.angle_beta   90.00
_cell.angle_gamma   90.00
#
_symmetry.space_group_name_H-M   'P 1'
#
loop_
_entity.id
_entity.type
_entity.pdbx_description
1 polymer ?
#
loop_
_entity_poly.entity_id
_entity_poly.type
_entity_poly.pdbx_seq_one_letter_code
_entity_poly.pdbx_strand_id
1 'polypeptide(L)'
;MFILKRQDVEISSIQHPQREQQIPILNYQGQTFRLLSVFGSTQEEEAIAFWRDLTDNRGKACVLLEEPDRYSVWGKIRLEQLGTEPSSEGTRVSYIQACLLLLQTVYMDVEDFLGARQAGLFQKDIAKILIDLNFPQVESTQAVQQLLKIDPLTNSDFPTWEEHDLITLLQELYRLGKDYFGNTNFAQGVSDILQDMPPQEQTQFINWLNNSDLGNLWQ
;
A
#
# COMPACT_ATOMS: atom_id res chain seq x y z
N MET A 1 -18.54 -13.17 -16.80
CA MET A 1 -18.94 -11.77 -16.57
C MET A 1 -20.09 -11.81 -15.58
N PHE A 2 -19.88 -11.31 -14.37
CA PHE A 2 -20.85 -11.39 -13.27
C PHE A 2 -21.14 -9.97 -12.80
N ILE A 3 -22.14 -9.34 -13.43
CA ILE A 3 -22.61 -7.99 -13.08
C ILE A 3 -23.81 -8.16 -12.16
N LEU A 4 -23.76 -7.51 -10.99
CA LEU A 4 -24.88 -7.47 -10.06
C LEU A 4 -25.79 -6.31 -10.43
N LYS A 5 -27.10 -6.50 -10.31
CA LYS A 5 -28.07 -5.40 -10.36
C LYS A 5 -28.35 -4.92 -8.94
N ARG A 6 -28.81 -3.67 -8.79
CA ARG A 6 -29.21 -3.10 -7.51
C ARG A 6 -30.16 -3.99 -6.67
N GLN A 7 -31.03 -4.76 -7.33
CA GLN A 7 -31.99 -5.66 -6.68
C GLN A 7 -31.36 -6.94 -6.10
N ASP A 8 -30.15 -7.30 -6.53
CA ASP A 8 -29.48 -8.54 -6.14
C ASP A 8 -28.68 -8.37 -4.83
N VAL A 9 -28.56 -7.13 -4.34
CA VAL A 9 -27.64 -6.76 -3.26
C VAL A 9 -28.32 -5.96 -2.15
N GLU A 10 -27.82 -6.14 -0.94
CA GLU A 10 -28.16 -5.29 0.20
C GLU A 10 -27.05 -4.28 0.41
N ILE A 11 -27.37 -2.98 0.35
CA ILE A 11 -26.41 -1.91 0.63
C ILE A 11 -26.83 -1.25 1.94
N SER A 12 -25.94 -1.28 2.92
CA SER A 12 -26.10 -0.61 4.21
C SER A 12 -24.94 0.33 4.47
N SER A 13 -25.08 1.18 5.48
CA SER A 13 -24.01 2.05 5.94
C SER A 13 -23.60 1.61 7.33
N ILE A 14 -22.31 1.38 7.52
CA ILE A 14 -21.76 1.10 8.85
C ILE A 14 -20.95 2.31 9.33
N GLN A 15 -20.95 2.53 10.64
CA GLN A 15 -20.06 3.52 11.24
C GLN A 15 -18.62 3.00 11.18
N HIS A 16 -17.71 3.81 10.65
CA HIS A 16 -16.29 3.48 10.70
C HIS A 16 -15.87 3.32 12.17
N PRO A 17 -15.19 2.22 12.57
CA PRO A 17 -14.90 1.94 13.99
C PRO A 17 -14.09 3.05 14.68
N GLN A 18 -13.26 3.76 13.91
CA GLN A 18 -12.36 4.81 14.39
C GLN A 18 -12.73 6.23 13.90
N ARG A 19 -13.82 6.43 13.14
CA ARG A 19 -14.16 7.74 12.57
C ARG A 19 -15.66 7.99 12.63
N GLU A 20 -16.06 9.25 12.74
CA GLU A 20 -17.46 9.69 12.57
C GLU A 20 -17.91 9.70 11.09
N GLN A 21 -17.43 8.75 10.28
CA GLN A 21 -17.78 8.61 8.86
C GLN A 21 -18.55 7.32 8.63
N GLN A 22 -19.62 7.40 7.84
CA GLN A 22 -20.35 6.22 7.39
C GLN A 22 -19.72 5.64 6.13
N ILE A 23 -19.52 4.32 6.13
CA ILE A 23 -18.96 3.58 5.00
C ILE A 23 -20.09 2.78 4.36
N PRO A 24 -20.33 2.93 3.04
CA PRO A 24 -21.27 2.09 2.34
C PRO A 24 -20.69 0.68 2.18
N ILE A 25 -21.53 -0.31 2.51
CA ILE A 25 -21.20 -1.72 2.51
C ILE A 25 -22.23 -2.46 1.66
N LEU A 26 -21.75 -3.26 0.72
CA LEU A 26 -22.56 -4.13 -0.11
C LEU A 26 -22.45 -5.55 0.42
N ASN A 27 -23.59 -6.19 0.69
CA ASN A 27 -23.69 -7.59 1.04
C ASN A 27 -24.31 -8.38 -0.12
N TYR A 28 -23.62 -9.45 -0.50
CA TYR A 28 -24.05 -10.36 -1.55
C TYR A 28 -23.63 -11.79 -1.21
N GLN A 29 -24.58 -12.71 -1.16
CA GLN A 29 -24.35 -14.14 -0.86
C GLN A 29 -23.53 -14.39 0.42
N GLY A 30 -23.77 -13.62 1.48
CA GLY A 30 -23.04 -13.73 2.74
C GLY A 30 -21.60 -13.20 2.69
N GLN A 31 -21.21 -12.54 1.60
CA GLN A 31 -19.95 -11.84 1.47
C GLN A 31 -20.17 -10.34 1.53
N THR A 32 -19.18 -9.63 2.06
CA THR A 32 -19.22 -8.19 2.27
C THR A 32 -18.21 -7.50 1.36
N PHE A 33 -18.60 -6.37 0.79
CA PHE A 33 -17.80 -5.59 -0.14
C PHE A 33 -17.84 -4.11 0.23
N ARG A 34 -16.72 -3.42 0.03
CA ARG A 34 -16.59 -1.96 0.18
C ARG A 34 -16.57 -1.30 -1.19
N LEU A 35 -17.17 -0.13 -1.29
CA LEU A 35 -17.13 0.69 -2.50
C LEU A 35 -15.69 1.13 -2.81
N LEU A 36 -15.21 0.82 -4.03
CA LEU A 36 -13.90 1.23 -4.54
C LEU A 36 -13.99 2.44 -5.47
N SER A 37 -14.96 2.44 -6.38
CA SER A 37 -15.14 3.52 -7.36
C SER A 37 -16.58 3.59 -7.87
N VAL A 38 -16.96 4.77 -8.37
CA VAL A 38 -18.26 5.08 -8.97
C VAL A 38 -18.04 5.70 -10.34
N PHE A 39 -18.83 5.28 -11.31
CA PHE A 39 -18.78 5.71 -12.70
C PHE A 39 -20.19 6.15 -13.11
N GLY A 40 -20.30 7.21 -13.92
CA GLY A 40 -21.60 7.67 -14.43
C GLY A 40 -22.28 6.65 -15.34
N SER A 41 -23.57 6.85 -15.61
CA SER A 41 -24.36 5.98 -16.50
C SER A 41 -23.81 5.85 -17.93
N THR A 42 -23.00 6.80 -18.40
CA THR A 42 -22.35 6.76 -19.71
C THR A 42 -20.96 6.11 -19.70
N GLN A 43 -20.46 5.70 -18.53
CA GLN A 43 -19.09 5.21 -18.31
C GLN A 43 -19.05 3.68 -18.09
N GLU A 44 -19.96 2.94 -18.73
CA GLU A 44 -20.04 1.48 -18.59
C GLU A 44 -18.73 0.78 -18.99
N GLU A 45 -18.17 1.12 -20.15
CA GLU A 45 -16.93 0.49 -20.65
C GLU A 45 -15.75 0.74 -19.71
N GLU A 46 -15.65 1.94 -19.14
CA GLU A 46 -14.62 2.31 -18.15
C GLU A 46 -14.78 1.53 -16.85
N ALA A 47 -16.02 1.39 -16.36
CA ALA A 47 -16.32 0.61 -15.17
C ALA A 47 -15.97 -0.88 -15.36
N ILE A 48 -16.28 -1.44 -16.53
CA ILE A 48 -15.96 -2.83 -16.89
C ILE A 48 -14.44 -3.01 -17.01
N ALA A 49 -13.74 -2.08 -17.66
CA ALA A 49 -12.29 -2.14 -17.80
C ALA A 49 -11.60 -2.09 -16.43
N PHE A 50 -12.03 -1.18 -15.55
CA PHE A 50 -11.50 -1.06 -14.19
C PHE A 50 -11.77 -2.33 -13.36
N TRP A 51 -12.98 -2.87 -13.42
CA TRP A 51 -13.32 -4.13 -12.76
C TRP A 51 -12.45 -5.30 -13.24
N ARG A 52 -12.29 -5.45 -14.57
CA ARG A 52 -11.44 -6.52 -15.15
C ARG A 52 -9.98 -6.38 -14.76
N ASP A 53 -9.44 -5.17 -14.74
CA ASP A 53 -8.06 -4.97 -14.29
C ASP A 53 -7.87 -5.48 -12.85
N LEU A 54 -8.82 -5.13 -11.97
CA LEU A 54 -8.78 -5.59 -10.58
C LEU A 54 -8.91 -7.11 -10.44
N THR A 55 -9.82 -7.75 -11.17
CA THR A 55 -10.07 -9.19 -11.04
C THR A 55 -9.04 -10.04 -11.78
N ASP A 56 -8.77 -9.70 -13.03
CA ASP A 56 -8.04 -10.56 -13.96
C ASP A 56 -6.53 -10.31 -13.89
N ASN A 57 -6.12 -9.04 -13.72
CA ASN A 57 -4.70 -8.69 -13.65
C ASN A 57 -4.19 -8.65 -12.21
N ARG A 58 -5.00 -8.17 -11.26
CA ARG A 58 -4.58 -7.98 -9.85
C ARG A 58 -5.10 -9.05 -8.88
N GLY A 59 -5.91 -10.00 -9.36
CA GLY A 59 -6.44 -11.10 -8.53
C GLY A 59 -7.36 -10.66 -7.37
N LYS A 60 -7.86 -9.42 -7.38
CA LYS A 60 -8.73 -8.90 -6.33
C LYS A 60 -10.15 -9.43 -6.53
N ALA A 61 -10.77 -9.92 -5.46
CA ALA A 61 -12.17 -10.32 -5.49
C ALA A 61 -13.06 -9.06 -5.48
N CYS A 62 -13.57 -8.67 -6.64
CA CYS A 62 -14.41 -7.48 -6.80
C CYS A 62 -15.70 -7.79 -7.56
N VAL A 63 -16.74 -7.00 -7.29
CA VAL A 63 -18.02 -7.05 -8.03
C VAL A 63 -18.29 -5.72 -8.70
N LEU A 64 -18.85 -5.77 -9.91
CA LEU A 64 -19.39 -4.62 -10.62
C LEU A 64 -20.90 -4.59 -10.37
N LEU A 65 -21.39 -3.50 -9.79
CA LEU A 65 -22.79 -3.22 -9.54
C LEU A 65 -23.30 -2.22 -10.57
N GLU A 66 -24.39 -2.57 -11.23
CA GLU A 66 -25.12 -1.67 -12.11
C GLU A 66 -26.37 -1.13 -11.40
N GLU A 67 -26.47 0.20 -11.39
CA GLU A 67 -27.59 0.97 -10.89
C GLU A 67 -28.19 1.81 -12.04
N PRO A 68 -29.44 2.26 -11.95
CA PRO A 68 -30.13 2.94 -13.07
C PRO A 68 -29.39 4.17 -13.62
N ASP A 69 -28.62 4.85 -12.77
CA ASP A 69 -27.95 6.11 -13.05
C ASP A 69 -26.41 6.04 -12.98
N ARG A 70 -25.84 4.86 -12.64
CA ARG A 70 -24.40 4.71 -12.42
C ARG A 70 -23.93 3.25 -12.40
N TYR A 71 -22.63 3.09 -12.52
CA TYR A 71 -21.93 1.84 -12.23
C TYR A 71 -21.04 2.02 -11.01
N SER A 72 -20.87 0.98 -10.21
CA SER A 72 -19.95 1.01 -9.06
C SER A 72 -19.18 -0.29 -8.93
N VAL A 73 -17.91 -0.19 -8.55
CA VAL A 73 -17.04 -1.35 -8.33
C VAL A 73 -16.79 -1.49 -6.84
N TRP A 74 -16.98 -2.71 -6.33
CA TRP A 74 -16.89 -3.01 -4.91
C TRP A 74 -15.88 -4.13 -4.68
N GLY A 75 -14.95 -3.93 -3.74
CA GLY A 75 -13.92 -4.90 -3.37
C GLY A 75 -14.35 -5.72 -2.16
N LYS A 76 -14.12 -7.03 -2.20
CA LYS A 76 -14.45 -7.94 -1.09
C LYS A 76 -13.60 -7.59 0.13
N ILE A 77 -14.25 -7.52 1.27
CA ILE A 77 -13.61 -7.24 2.56
C ILE A 77 -14.09 -8.23 3.62
N ARG A 78 -13.32 -8.37 4.70
CA ARG A 78 -13.84 -8.91 5.97
C ARG A 78 -14.23 -7.73 6.85
N LEU A 79 -15.40 -7.78 7.50
CA LEU A 79 -15.87 -6.69 8.37
C LEU A 79 -14.86 -6.30 9.47
N GLU A 80 -14.06 -7.28 9.91
CA GLU A 80 -12.96 -7.12 10.87
C GLU A 80 -11.82 -6.21 10.35
N GLN A 81 -11.72 -5.99 9.03
CA GLN A 81 -10.67 -5.21 8.36
C GLN A 81 -11.08 -3.75 8.07
N LEU A 82 -12.32 -3.35 8.35
CA LEU A 82 -12.83 -1.98 8.11
C LEU A 82 -12.18 -0.89 8.97
N GLY A 83 -11.34 -1.27 9.95
CA GLY A 83 -10.50 -0.35 10.72
C GLY A 83 -9.05 -0.25 10.23
N THR A 84 -8.69 -0.98 9.16
CA THR A 84 -7.30 -1.21 8.75
C THR A 84 -6.96 -0.66 7.36
N GLU A 85 -7.95 -0.10 6.64
CA GLU A 85 -7.72 0.47 5.30
C GLU A 85 -7.27 1.95 5.36
N PRO A 86 -6.14 2.31 4.71
CA PRO A 86 -5.63 3.68 4.63
C PRO A 86 -6.46 4.52 3.67
N SER A 87 -7.68 4.87 4.09
CA SER A 87 -8.65 5.59 3.24
C SER A 87 -8.72 7.10 3.50
N SER A 88 -7.74 7.66 4.22
CA SER A 88 -7.40 9.08 4.10
C SER A 88 -6.04 9.20 3.45
N GLU A 89 -5.87 10.20 2.59
CA GLU A 89 -4.59 10.65 2.06
C GLU A 89 -3.50 10.73 3.16
N GLY A 90 -3.87 11.19 4.37
CA GLY A 90 -2.97 11.18 5.53
C GLY A 90 -2.48 9.80 5.98
N THR A 91 -3.28 8.73 5.85
CA THR A 91 -2.83 7.38 6.21
C THR A 91 -1.90 6.82 5.13
N ARG A 92 -2.18 7.11 3.86
CA ARG A 92 -1.28 6.74 2.76
C ARG A 92 0.08 7.43 2.92
N VAL A 93 0.08 8.72 3.25
CA VAL A 93 1.29 9.48 3.56
C VAL A 93 2.05 8.80 4.68
N SER A 94 1.41 8.47 5.81
CA SER A 94 2.08 7.78 6.91
C SER A 94 2.71 6.44 6.51
N TYR A 95 2.11 5.69 5.57
CA TYR A 95 2.69 4.44 5.11
C TYR A 95 3.90 4.66 4.19
N ILE A 96 3.85 5.68 3.33
CA ILE A 96 5.02 6.08 2.54
C ILE A 96 6.16 6.49 3.48
N GLN A 97 5.87 7.29 4.50
CA GLN A 97 6.86 7.73 5.50
C GLN A 97 7.52 6.53 6.19
N ALA A 98 6.72 5.57 6.66
CA ALA A 98 7.23 4.35 7.28
C ALA A 98 8.10 3.51 6.32
N CYS A 99 7.67 3.31 5.07
CA CYS A 99 8.46 2.61 4.07
C CYS A 99 9.80 3.31 3.76
N LEU A 100 9.80 4.64 3.72
CA LEU A 100 11.03 5.42 3.50
C LEU A 100 11.97 5.34 4.71
N LEU A 101 11.45 5.39 5.94
CA LEU A 101 12.24 5.18 7.16
C LEU A 101 12.92 3.81 7.17
N LEU A 102 12.19 2.76 6.76
CA LEU A 102 12.77 1.41 6.63
C LEU A 102 13.86 1.36 5.56
N LEU A 103 13.60 1.93 4.37
CA LEU A 103 14.60 2.02 3.30
C LEU A 103 15.88 2.74 3.76
N GLN A 104 15.71 3.88 4.43
CA GLN A 104 16.82 4.68 4.95
C GLN A 104 17.60 3.95 6.04
N THR A 105 16.89 3.26 6.94
CA THR A 105 17.54 2.47 8.02
C THR A 105 18.39 1.35 7.43
N VAL A 106 17.85 0.57 6.49
CA VAL A 106 18.63 -0.48 5.84
C VAL A 106 19.85 0.09 5.09
N TYR A 107 19.69 1.23 4.42
CA TYR A 107 20.82 1.92 3.78
C TYR A 107 21.89 2.35 4.79
N MET A 108 21.48 2.94 5.93
CA MET A 108 22.38 3.34 7.02
C MET A 108 23.08 2.14 7.64
N ASP A 109 22.37 1.05 7.89
CA ASP A 109 22.96 -0.20 8.38
C ASP A 109 24.01 -0.75 7.40
N VAL A 110 23.74 -0.68 6.08
CA VAL A 110 24.74 -1.10 5.07
C VAL A 110 25.97 -0.20 5.15
N GLU A 111 25.80 1.11 5.31
CA GLU A 111 26.90 2.05 5.47
C GLU A 111 27.71 1.78 6.75
N ASP A 112 27.03 1.58 7.87
CA ASP A 112 27.63 1.42 9.19
C ASP A 112 28.34 0.07 9.36
N PHE A 113 27.72 -1.02 8.88
CA PHE A 113 28.27 -2.37 9.03
C PHE A 113 29.19 -2.79 7.87
N LEU A 114 28.94 -2.31 6.65
CA LEU A 114 29.65 -2.78 5.44
C LEU A 114 30.48 -1.66 4.77
N GLY A 115 30.31 -0.41 5.19
CA GLY A 115 31.07 0.75 4.75
C GLY A 115 30.45 1.51 3.58
N ALA A 116 30.82 2.80 3.45
CA ALA A 116 30.29 3.73 2.44
C ALA A 116 30.38 3.23 0.98
N ARG A 117 31.37 2.39 0.64
CA ARG A 117 31.45 1.79 -0.70
C ARG A 117 30.29 0.84 -0.97
N GLN A 118 29.91 0.03 0.02
CA GLN A 118 28.78 -0.90 -0.09
C GLN A 118 27.46 -0.15 -0.10
N ALA A 119 27.32 0.90 0.73
CA ALA A 119 26.15 1.78 0.69
C ALA A 119 25.95 2.43 -0.69
N GLY A 120 27.02 2.89 -1.33
CA GLY A 120 26.98 3.41 -2.70
C GLY A 120 26.62 2.37 -3.77
N LEU A 121 26.89 1.08 -3.55
CA LEU A 121 26.43 0.00 -4.42
C LEU A 121 24.96 -0.32 -4.16
N PHE A 122 24.57 -0.41 -2.89
CA PHE A 122 23.19 -0.64 -2.47
C PHE A 122 22.25 0.43 -3.06
N GLN A 123 22.62 1.71 -2.98
CA GLN A 123 21.87 2.81 -3.59
C GLN A 123 21.66 2.59 -5.10
N LYS A 124 22.69 2.11 -5.82
CA LYS A 124 22.59 1.85 -7.27
C LYS A 124 21.69 0.67 -7.57
N ASP A 125 21.78 -0.40 -6.77
CA ASP A 125 20.99 -1.60 -6.96
C ASP A 125 19.51 -1.34 -6.66
N ILE A 126 19.18 -0.64 -5.57
CA ILE A 126 17.80 -0.27 -5.29
C ILE A 126 17.25 0.71 -6.33
N ALA A 127 18.06 1.68 -6.79
CA ALA A 127 17.66 2.56 -7.88
C ALA A 127 17.35 1.81 -9.17
N LYS A 128 18.19 0.83 -9.52
CA LYS A 128 17.94 -0.02 -10.69
C LYS A 128 16.62 -0.77 -10.55
N ILE A 129 16.35 -1.37 -9.38
CA ILE A 129 15.11 -2.10 -9.13
C ILE A 129 13.89 -1.18 -9.30
N LEU A 130 13.89 0.00 -8.68
CA LEU A 130 12.75 0.91 -8.72
C LEU A 130 12.50 1.45 -10.14
N ILE A 131 13.56 1.73 -10.91
CA ILE A 131 13.45 2.14 -12.31
C ILE A 131 12.93 1.00 -13.19
N ASP A 132 13.48 -0.21 -13.05
CA ASP A 132 13.08 -1.38 -13.85
C ASP A 132 11.60 -1.74 -13.59
N LEU A 133 11.10 -1.49 -12.38
CA LEU A 133 9.70 -1.68 -11.99
C LEU A 133 8.78 -0.48 -12.30
N ASN A 134 9.32 0.59 -12.91
CA ASN A 134 8.59 1.83 -13.23
C ASN A 134 7.89 2.47 -12.02
N PHE A 135 8.59 2.55 -10.88
CA PHE A 135 8.04 3.20 -9.69
C PHE A 135 7.64 4.66 -9.98
N PRO A 136 6.44 5.11 -9.57
CA PRO A 136 6.01 6.48 -9.78
C PRO A 136 7.03 7.47 -9.23
N GLN A 137 7.42 8.46 -10.05
CA GLN A 137 8.34 9.54 -9.70
C GLN A 137 9.78 9.10 -9.37
N VAL A 138 10.16 7.85 -9.71
CA VAL A 138 11.53 7.32 -9.58
C VAL A 138 12.10 6.99 -10.96
N GLU A 139 12.44 8.02 -11.72
CA GLU A 139 12.94 7.86 -13.10
C GLU A 139 14.47 7.85 -13.20
N SER A 140 15.18 8.05 -12.07
CA SER A 140 16.64 8.13 -12.07
C SER A 140 17.26 7.73 -10.74
N THR A 141 18.55 7.38 -10.77
CA THR A 141 19.35 7.14 -9.55
C THR A 141 19.40 8.37 -8.64
N GLN A 142 19.27 9.57 -9.21
CA GLN A 142 19.21 10.81 -8.43
C GLN A 142 17.92 10.93 -7.62
N ALA A 143 16.78 10.48 -8.16
CA ALA A 143 15.50 10.46 -7.43
C ALA A 143 15.60 9.58 -6.18
N VAL A 144 16.20 8.38 -6.31
CA VAL A 144 16.46 7.50 -5.15
C VAL A 144 17.42 8.12 -4.15
N GLN A 145 18.46 8.81 -4.63
CA GLN A 145 19.36 9.53 -3.73
C GLN A 145 18.64 10.59 -2.89
N GLN A 146 17.61 11.25 -3.46
CA GLN A 146 16.79 12.18 -2.71
C GLN A 146 15.94 11.45 -1.68
N LEU A 147 15.30 10.33 -2.04
CA LEU A 147 14.52 9.52 -1.10
C LEU A 147 15.34 9.03 0.11
N LEU A 148 16.63 8.73 -0.09
CA LEU A 148 17.54 8.33 1.00
C LEU A 148 17.98 9.48 1.91
N LYS A 149 17.72 10.74 1.53
CA LYS A 149 18.21 11.94 2.23
C LYS A 149 17.11 12.85 2.76
N ILE A 150 15.89 12.76 2.23
CA ILE A 150 14.77 13.53 2.76
C ILE A 150 14.44 13.05 4.16
N ASP A 151 14.05 13.97 5.03
CA ASP A 151 13.41 13.62 6.30
C ASP A 151 11.95 13.20 6.00
N PRO A 152 11.58 11.91 6.17
CA PRO A 152 10.24 11.45 5.85
C PRO A 152 9.18 12.03 6.80
N LEU A 153 9.53 12.52 7.98
CA LEU A 153 8.54 12.99 8.95
C LEU A 153 8.18 14.46 8.77
N THR A 154 9.08 15.25 8.18
CA THR A 154 8.87 16.70 7.99
C THR A 154 8.58 17.12 6.56
N ASN A 155 8.89 16.27 5.57
CA ASN A 155 8.58 16.57 4.17
C ASN A 155 7.10 16.33 3.86
N SER A 156 6.58 17.03 2.86
CA SER A 156 5.19 16.90 2.38
C SER A 156 5.10 16.56 0.89
N ASP A 157 6.21 16.64 0.15
CA ASP A 157 6.30 16.18 -1.23
C ASP A 157 6.73 14.70 -1.26
N PHE A 158 5.75 13.82 -1.04
CA PHE A 158 5.95 12.39 -1.20
C PHE A 158 5.55 11.93 -2.61
N PRO A 159 6.18 10.85 -3.10
CA PRO A 159 5.71 10.18 -4.30
C PRO A 159 4.24 9.77 -4.16
N THR A 160 3.49 9.77 -5.27
CA THR A 160 2.11 9.27 -5.33
C THR A 160 2.08 7.73 -5.37
N TRP A 161 2.80 7.08 -4.46
CA TRP A 161 2.84 5.63 -4.36
C TRP A 161 1.52 5.09 -3.83
N GLU A 162 1.03 4.06 -4.50
CA GLU A 162 -0.14 3.31 -4.10
C GLU A 162 0.30 2.10 -3.26
N GLU A 163 -0.64 1.43 -2.60
CA GLU A 163 -0.35 0.32 -1.68
C GLU A 163 0.52 -0.79 -2.31
N HIS A 164 0.28 -1.13 -3.58
CA HIS A 164 1.08 -2.13 -4.29
C HIS A 164 2.55 -1.72 -4.47
N ASP A 165 2.84 -0.42 -4.62
CA ASP A 165 4.20 0.11 -4.71
C ASP A 165 4.89 -0.06 -3.36
N LEU A 166 4.19 0.21 -2.26
CA LEU A 166 4.73 0.05 -0.90
C LEU A 166 5.07 -1.41 -0.59
N ILE A 167 4.17 -2.33 -0.92
CA ILE A 167 4.41 -3.78 -0.75
C ILE A 167 5.62 -4.22 -1.60
N THR A 168 5.66 -3.79 -2.86
CA THR A 168 6.75 -4.14 -3.78
C THR A 168 8.09 -3.60 -3.30
N LEU A 169 8.12 -2.36 -2.81
CA LEU A 169 9.32 -1.74 -2.23
C LEU A 169 9.84 -2.54 -1.05
N LEU A 170 8.99 -2.87 -0.08
CA LEU A 170 9.39 -3.60 1.13
C LEU A 170 9.84 -5.04 0.82
N GLN A 171 9.23 -5.68 -0.19
CA GLN A 171 9.63 -7.00 -0.65
C GLN A 171 11.03 -6.97 -1.29
N GLU A 172 11.28 -6.03 -2.21
CA GLU A 172 12.58 -5.91 -2.87
C GLU A 172 13.67 -5.41 -1.93
N LEU A 173 13.33 -4.51 -1.01
CA LEU A 173 14.22 -4.06 0.05
C LEU A 173 14.67 -5.21 0.95
N TYR A 174 13.73 -6.08 1.35
CA TYR A 174 14.05 -7.26 2.15
C TYR A 174 14.98 -8.22 1.39
N ARG A 175 14.68 -8.47 0.11
CA ARG A 175 15.53 -9.33 -0.74
C ARG A 175 16.94 -8.76 -0.86
N LEU A 176 17.05 -7.47 -1.19
CA LEU A 176 18.33 -6.79 -1.36
C LEU A 176 19.13 -6.70 -0.06
N GLY A 177 18.48 -6.34 1.05
CA GLY A 177 19.12 -6.31 2.37
C GLY A 177 19.67 -7.69 2.74
N LYS A 178 18.92 -8.76 2.51
CA LYS A 178 19.38 -10.13 2.75
C LYS A 178 20.61 -10.49 1.92
N ASP A 179 20.67 -10.05 0.66
CA ASP A 179 21.82 -10.28 -0.22
C ASP A 179 23.08 -9.54 0.29
N TYR A 180 22.93 -8.35 0.87
CA TYR A 180 24.05 -7.56 1.43
C TYR A 180 24.51 -8.06 2.80
N PHE A 181 23.59 -8.37 3.72
CA PHE A 181 23.93 -8.77 5.10
C PHE A 181 24.14 -10.29 5.27
N GLY A 182 23.68 -11.11 4.32
CA GLY A 182 23.70 -12.57 4.41
C GLY A 182 22.76 -13.16 5.47
N ASN A 183 21.91 -12.33 6.09
CA ASN A 183 20.93 -12.69 7.11
C ASN A 183 19.73 -11.72 7.06
N THR A 184 18.77 -11.87 7.96
CA THR A 184 17.51 -11.11 7.97
C THR A 184 17.33 -10.27 9.23
N ASN A 185 18.40 -10.05 10.01
CA ASN A 185 18.33 -9.32 11.27
C ASN A 185 18.00 -7.84 11.09
N PHE A 186 18.37 -7.26 9.94
CA PHE A 186 18.03 -5.86 9.58
C PHE A 186 16.52 -5.60 9.50
N ALA A 187 15.71 -6.66 9.34
CA ALA A 187 14.25 -6.57 9.25
C ALA A 187 13.56 -6.75 10.61
N GLN A 188 14.33 -6.88 11.69
CA GLN A 188 13.83 -6.94 13.06
C GLN A 188 13.83 -5.55 13.69
N GLY A 189 12.93 -5.33 14.65
CA GLY A 189 12.83 -4.05 15.35
C GLY A 189 12.13 -2.98 14.52
N VAL A 190 11.20 -3.36 13.62
CA VAL A 190 10.45 -2.39 12.80
C VAL A 190 9.77 -1.34 13.69
N SER A 191 9.26 -1.74 14.86
CA SER A 191 8.66 -0.81 15.82
C SER A 191 9.67 0.24 16.32
N ASP A 192 10.93 -0.14 16.55
CA ASP A 192 11.97 0.78 17.01
C ASP A 192 12.38 1.76 15.90
N ILE A 193 12.42 1.31 14.64
CA ILE A 193 12.68 2.16 13.47
C ILE A 193 11.61 3.25 13.33
N LEU A 194 10.36 2.90 13.64
CA LEU A 194 9.20 3.79 13.51
C LEU A 194 8.89 4.60 14.78
N GLN A 195 9.76 4.58 15.79
CA GLN A 195 9.49 5.19 17.10
C GLN A 195 9.22 6.70 17.07
N ASP A 196 9.78 7.39 16.06
CA ASP A 196 9.63 8.84 15.89
C ASP A 196 8.32 9.22 15.16
N MET A 197 7.58 8.24 14.62
CA MET A 197 6.25 8.47 14.07
C MET A 197 5.20 8.64 15.18
N PRO A 198 4.09 9.35 14.90
CA PRO A 198 2.94 9.37 15.79
C PRO A 198 2.49 7.94 16.16
N PRO A 199 2.24 7.61 17.45
CA PRO A 199 1.94 6.24 17.87
C PRO A 199 0.74 5.59 17.17
N GLN A 200 -0.24 6.41 16.79
CA GLN A 200 -1.40 5.95 16.03
C GLN A 200 -1.01 5.50 14.62
N GLU A 201 -0.17 6.25 13.93
CA GLU A 201 0.29 5.96 12.57
C GLU A 201 1.21 4.73 12.56
N GLN A 202 2.11 4.63 13.54
CA GLN A 202 2.94 3.45 13.78
C GLN A 202 2.07 2.20 13.94
N THR A 203 1.07 2.26 14.83
CA THR A 203 0.15 1.13 15.07
C THR A 203 -0.61 0.75 13.79
N GLN A 204 -1.06 1.74 13.02
CA GLN A 204 -1.76 1.50 11.75
C GLN A 204 -0.85 0.82 10.72
N PHE A 205 0.38 1.31 10.55
CA PHE A 205 1.34 0.72 9.62
C PHE A 205 1.72 -0.71 10.02
N ILE A 206 2.00 -0.98 11.29
CA ILE A 206 2.32 -2.34 11.77
C ILE A 206 1.15 -3.29 11.55
N ASN A 207 -0.08 -2.85 11.84
CA ASN A 207 -1.26 -3.67 11.57
C ASN A 207 -1.44 -3.93 10.07
N TRP A 208 -1.22 -2.94 9.21
CA TRP A 208 -1.26 -3.11 7.77
C TRP A 208 -0.19 -4.11 7.28
N LEU A 209 1.05 -3.95 7.74
CA LEU A 209 2.17 -4.83 7.41
C LEU A 209 1.90 -6.28 7.82
N ASN A 210 1.39 -6.50 9.04
CA ASN A 210 1.03 -7.81 9.56
C ASN A 210 -0.14 -8.49 8.82
N ASN A 211 -1.00 -7.70 8.17
CA ASN A 211 -2.07 -8.23 7.33
C ASN A 211 -1.62 -8.53 5.89
N SER A 212 -0.43 -8.09 5.51
CA SER A 212 0.21 -8.44 4.23
C SER A 212 1.08 -9.70 4.38
N ASP A 213 1.44 -10.32 3.26
CA ASP A 213 2.39 -11.44 3.25
C ASP A 213 3.80 -11.05 3.77
N LEU A 214 4.06 -9.75 3.96
CA LEU A 214 5.32 -9.20 4.43
C LEU A 214 5.47 -9.18 5.96
N GLY A 215 4.39 -9.34 6.74
CA GLY A 215 4.45 -9.29 8.20
C GLY A 215 5.35 -10.37 8.83
N ASN A 216 5.56 -11.49 8.12
CA ASN A 216 6.50 -12.52 8.54
C ASN A 216 7.96 -12.17 8.21
N LEU A 217 8.18 -11.22 7.30
CA LEU A 217 9.51 -10.78 6.86
C LEU A 217 10.01 -9.60 7.70
N TRP A 218 9.12 -8.67 8.02
CA TRP A 218 9.41 -7.43 8.73
C TRP A 218 8.73 -7.45 10.12
N GLN A 219 9.53 -7.56 11.19
CA GLN A 219 9.06 -7.81 12.56
C GLN A 219 9.51 -6.74 13.56
#